data_AF-A0A7W1AJY4-F1
#
_entry.id   AF-A0A7W1AJY4-F1
#
_cell.length_a   1.000
_cell.length_b   1.000
_cell.length_c   1.000
_cell.angle_alpha   90.00
_cell.angle_beta   90.00
_cell.angle_gamma   90.00
#
_symmetry.space_group_name_H-M   'P 1'
#
loop_
_entity.id
_entity.type
_entity.pdbx_description
1 polymer ?
#
loop_
_entity_poly.entity_id
_entity_poly.type
_entity_poly.pdbx_seq_one_letter_code
_entity_poly.pdbx_strand_id
1 'polypeptide(L)'
;VQERWFEAQLALAAELALPVFLHERDAAEHMLAILTAHRPRIAGGVIHCFTGTRATAERYLALDLHIGITGWICDERRGADLVDAVRAIPLDRMMIETDAPFLLPRTRKPAPSERRNEPAYLSDIVRALARATGHDESEIATATTSTARRFFRIAEPTNEARDPLR
;
A
#
# COMPACT_ATOMS: atom_id res chain seq x y z
N VAL A 1 18.73 13.89 -10.92
CA VAL A 1 17.92 14.70 -9.96
C VAL A 1 17.14 13.80 -9.01
N GLN A 2 16.32 12.85 -9.51
CA GLN A 2 15.49 11.97 -8.67
C GLN A 2 16.32 11.15 -7.66
N GLU A 3 17.33 10.41 -8.10
CA GLU A 3 18.19 9.57 -7.24
C GLU A 3 18.84 10.36 -6.10
N ARG A 4 19.42 11.53 -6.39
CA ARG A 4 20.02 12.43 -5.39
C ARG A 4 19.05 12.76 -4.23
N TRP A 5 17.83 13.16 -4.56
CA TRP A 5 16.85 13.55 -3.55
C TRP A 5 16.18 12.34 -2.88
N PHE A 6 16.13 11.20 -3.57
CA PHE A 6 15.70 9.95 -2.99
C PHE A 6 16.68 9.49 -1.91
N GLU A 7 17.97 9.39 -2.23
CA GLU A 7 19.02 9.01 -1.27
C GLU A 7 19.11 9.97 -0.08
N ALA A 8 18.97 11.29 -0.31
CA ALA A 8 18.96 12.28 0.77
C ALA A 8 17.79 12.07 1.75
N GLN A 9 16.60 11.74 1.26
CA GLN A 9 15.45 11.44 2.12
C GLN A 9 15.59 10.09 2.82
N LEU A 10 16.23 9.09 2.20
CA LEU A 10 16.57 7.83 2.86
C LEU A 10 17.57 8.04 4.01
N ALA A 11 18.56 8.92 3.81
CA ALA A 11 19.51 9.29 4.86
C ALA A 11 18.80 10.01 6.03
N LEU A 12 17.91 10.96 5.73
CA LEU A 12 17.12 11.66 6.74
C LEU A 12 16.19 10.70 7.51
N ALA A 13 15.53 9.77 6.82
CA ALA A 13 14.69 8.76 7.45
C ALA A 13 15.48 7.85 8.40
N ALA A 14 16.71 7.51 8.05
CA ALA A 14 17.62 6.77 8.91
C ALA A 14 18.01 7.58 10.17
N GLU A 15 18.38 8.85 10.01
CA GLU A 15 18.71 9.74 11.14
C GLU A 15 17.53 9.93 12.11
N LEU A 16 16.32 10.07 11.57
CA LEU A 16 15.10 10.29 12.35
C LEU A 16 14.43 8.99 12.84
N ALA A 17 14.96 7.83 12.46
CA ALA A 17 14.36 6.52 12.71
C ALA A 17 12.87 6.48 12.29
N LEU A 18 12.53 7.06 11.13
CA LEU A 18 11.19 7.07 10.56
C LEU A 18 11.09 6.09 9.37
N PRO A 19 9.92 5.46 9.16
CA PRO A 19 9.69 4.68 7.96
C PRO A 19 9.55 5.58 6.73
N VAL A 20 9.75 5.01 5.54
CA VAL A 20 9.62 5.72 4.26
C VAL A 20 8.36 5.30 3.48
N PHE A 21 7.69 6.28 2.89
CA PHE A 21 6.55 6.08 2.00
C PHE A 21 7.02 6.30 0.55
N LEU A 22 7.14 5.20 -0.20
CA LEU A 22 7.88 5.14 -1.44
C LEU A 22 6.93 5.14 -2.64
N HIS A 23 7.25 5.95 -3.63
CA HIS A 23 6.57 5.96 -4.93
C HIS A 23 7.52 5.43 -6.00
N GLU A 24 7.03 4.53 -6.85
CA GLU A 24 7.78 3.98 -7.97
C GLU A 24 6.89 3.85 -9.22
N ARG A 25 7.45 4.22 -10.37
CA ARG A 25 6.87 3.98 -11.69
C ARG A 25 8.00 3.90 -12.71
N ASP A 26 8.05 2.79 -13.45
CA ASP A 26 9.05 2.51 -14.50
C ASP A 26 10.51 2.67 -14.00
N ALA A 27 10.75 2.42 -12.71
CA ALA A 27 12.05 2.66 -12.06
C ALA A 27 12.45 1.57 -11.05
N ALA A 28 11.78 0.41 -11.07
CA ALA A 28 11.97 -0.66 -10.08
C ALA A 28 13.44 -1.09 -9.92
N GLU A 29 14.19 -1.26 -11.02
CA GLU A 29 15.62 -1.65 -10.94
C GLU A 29 16.48 -0.62 -10.23
N HIS A 30 16.29 0.67 -10.55
CA HIS A 30 17.02 1.77 -9.91
C HIS A 30 16.64 1.88 -8.43
N MET A 31 15.35 1.81 -8.13
CA MET A 31 14.87 1.88 -6.75
C MET A 31 15.38 0.69 -5.91
N LEU A 32 15.36 -0.53 -6.45
CA LEU A 32 15.86 -1.72 -5.76
C LEU A 32 17.36 -1.63 -5.48
N ALA A 33 18.16 -1.14 -6.44
CA ALA A 33 19.60 -0.94 -6.24
C ALA A 33 19.89 0.03 -5.08
N ILE A 34 19.22 1.19 -5.07
CA ILE A 34 19.38 2.20 -4.01
C ILE A 34 18.86 1.67 -2.67
N LEU A 35 17.66 1.08 -2.64
CA LEU A 35 17.08 0.54 -1.41
C LEU A 35 17.92 -0.58 -0.82
N THR A 36 18.54 -1.44 -1.64
CA THR A 36 19.44 -2.51 -1.13
C THR A 36 20.59 -1.93 -0.29
N ALA A 37 21.18 -0.80 -0.70
CA ALA A 37 22.26 -0.14 0.03
C ALA A 37 21.80 0.67 1.26
N HIS A 38 20.54 1.09 1.28
CA HIS A 38 19.98 1.91 2.37
C HIS A 38 19.14 1.13 3.38
N ARG A 39 18.61 -0.04 2.99
CA ARG A 39 17.65 -0.82 3.77
C ARG A 39 18.09 -1.13 5.20
N PRO A 40 19.36 -1.51 5.48
CA PRO A 40 19.82 -1.78 6.85
C PRO A 40 19.75 -0.57 7.78
N ARG A 41 19.66 0.66 7.25
CA ARG A 41 19.70 1.92 8.02
C ARG A 41 18.33 2.54 8.25
N ILE A 42 17.32 2.20 7.48
CA ILE A 42 15.96 2.77 7.58
C ILE A 42 15.06 1.89 8.45
N ALA A 43 14.13 2.52 9.18
CA ALA A 43 13.24 1.84 10.13
C ALA A 43 12.19 0.94 9.46
N GLY A 44 11.95 1.12 8.16
CA GLY A 44 11.01 0.36 7.35
C GLY A 44 10.61 1.15 6.11
N GLY A 45 9.92 0.50 5.18
CA GLY A 45 9.37 1.18 4.00
C GLY A 45 8.13 0.51 3.46
N VAL A 46 7.30 1.29 2.77
CA VAL A 46 6.14 0.80 2.01
C VAL A 46 6.23 1.31 0.58
N ILE A 47 6.07 0.41 -0.39
CA ILE A 47 5.86 0.76 -1.80
C ILE A 47 4.38 1.10 -1.96
N HIS A 48 4.05 2.38 -1.93
CA HIS A 48 2.68 2.84 -2.07
C HIS A 48 2.23 2.71 -3.53
N CYS A 49 0.92 2.50 -3.71
CA CYS A 49 0.26 2.38 -5.00
C CYS A 49 1.03 1.43 -5.94
N PHE A 50 1.35 0.24 -5.44
CA PHE A 50 2.08 -0.75 -6.22
C PHE A 50 1.26 -1.21 -7.43
N THR A 51 1.84 -1.07 -8.62
CA THR A 51 1.24 -1.51 -9.89
C THR A 51 2.15 -2.44 -10.69
N GLY A 52 3.20 -2.97 -10.06
CA GLY A 52 4.19 -3.83 -10.70
C GLY A 52 3.75 -5.30 -10.78
N THR A 53 4.68 -6.14 -11.23
CA THR A 53 4.47 -7.59 -11.37
C THR A 53 4.73 -8.34 -10.07
N ARG A 54 4.29 -9.60 -10.00
CA ARG A 54 4.63 -10.51 -8.90
C ARG A 54 6.13 -10.59 -8.61
N ALA A 55 6.96 -10.70 -9.64
CA ALA A 55 8.41 -10.78 -9.48
C ALA A 55 8.98 -9.51 -8.83
N THR A 56 8.46 -8.33 -9.18
CA THR A 56 8.85 -7.07 -8.54
C THR A 56 8.39 -7.02 -7.08
N ALA A 57 7.16 -7.46 -6.78
CA ALA A 57 6.65 -7.52 -5.42
C ALA A 57 7.52 -8.43 -4.53
N GLU A 58 7.88 -9.62 -5.01
CA GLU A 58 8.75 -10.58 -4.30
C GLU A 58 10.13 -9.97 -3.98
N ARG A 59 10.69 -9.16 -4.89
CA ARG A 59 11.98 -8.46 -4.64
C ARG A 59 11.85 -7.36 -3.59
N TYR A 60 10.76 -6.59 -3.57
CA TYR A 60 10.52 -5.62 -2.51
C TYR A 60 10.27 -6.31 -1.15
N LEU A 61 9.54 -7.43 -1.15
CA LEU A 61 9.32 -8.25 0.05
C LEU A 61 10.63 -8.85 0.58
N ALA A 62 11.54 -9.27 -0.30
CA ALA A 62 12.87 -9.75 0.08
C ALA A 62 13.74 -8.67 0.76
N LEU A 63 13.45 -7.39 0.51
CA LEU A 63 14.03 -6.26 1.23
C LEU A 63 13.24 -5.90 2.51
N ASP A 64 12.33 -6.75 2.97
CA ASP A 64 11.46 -6.51 4.14
C ASP A 64 10.71 -5.18 4.04
N LEU A 65 10.14 -4.91 2.86
CA LEU A 65 9.26 -3.77 2.60
C LEU A 65 7.80 -4.20 2.57
N HIS A 66 6.91 -3.27 2.87
CA HIS A 66 5.47 -3.44 2.76
C HIS A 66 4.98 -3.00 1.37
N ILE A 67 3.80 -3.48 0.97
CA ILE A 67 3.20 -3.15 -0.33
C ILE A 67 1.81 -2.52 -0.13
N GLY A 68 1.63 -1.33 -0.70
CA GLY A 68 0.37 -0.59 -0.70
C GLY A 68 -0.48 -0.91 -1.93
N ILE A 69 -1.73 -1.29 -1.73
CA ILE A 69 -2.67 -1.66 -2.80
C ILE A 69 -3.80 -0.64 -2.88
N THR A 70 -4.02 -0.13 -4.10
CA THR A 70 -5.06 0.87 -4.40
C THR A 70 -6.22 0.29 -5.21
N GLY A 71 -7.17 1.15 -5.60
CA GLY A 71 -8.23 0.83 -6.56
C GLY A 71 -7.74 0.38 -7.94
N TRP A 72 -6.42 0.40 -8.20
CA TRP A 72 -5.81 -0.19 -9.39
C TRP A 72 -6.15 -1.68 -9.54
N ILE A 73 -6.29 -2.43 -8.43
CA ILE A 73 -6.69 -3.85 -8.46
C ILE A 73 -8.09 -4.04 -9.05
N CYS A 74 -8.93 -3.01 -9.02
CA CYS A 74 -10.27 -3.04 -9.58
C CYS A 74 -10.32 -2.67 -11.07
N ASP A 75 -9.18 -2.38 -11.71
CA ASP A 75 -9.12 -2.01 -13.12
C ASP A 75 -8.85 -3.22 -14.02
N GLU A 76 -9.90 -3.75 -14.64
CA GLU A 76 -9.85 -4.92 -15.52
C GLU A 76 -8.96 -4.73 -16.77
N ARG A 77 -8.59 -3.49 -17.10
CA ARG A 77 -7.81 -3.16 -18.31
C ARG A 77 -6.31 -3.12 -18.04
N ARG A 78 -5.91 -2.89 -16.77
CA ARG A 78 -4.52 -2.57 -16.38
C ARG A 78 -4.06 -3.24 -15.09
N GLY A 79 -4.97 -3.81 -14.32
CA GLY A 79 -4.72 -4.40 -13.00
C GLY A 79 -4.36 -5.89 -13.03
N ALA A 80 -4.23 -6.52 -14.20
CA ALA A 80 -3.98 -7.95 -14.32
C ALA A 80 -2.69 -8.39 -13.60
N ASP A 81 -1.59 -7.68 -13.79
CA ASP A 81 -0.32 -7.96 -13.11
C ASP A 81 -0.43 -7.80 -11.59
N LEU A 82 -1.19 -6.79 -11.14
CA LEU A 82 -1.43 -6.57 -9.72
C LEU A 82 -2.27 -7.70 -9.10
N VAL A 83 -3.29 -8.19 -9.81
CA VAL A 83 -4.12 -9.32 -9.36
C VAL A 83 -3.29 -10.58 -9.17
N ASP A 84 -2.29 -10.83 -10.03
CA ASP A 84 -1.35 -11.93 -9.81
C ASP A 84 -0.40 -11.65 -8.63
N ALA A 85 0.15 -10.44 -8.55
CA ALA A 85 1.09 -10.06 -7.51
C ALA A 85 0.50 -10.17 -6.10
N VAL A 86 -0.75 -9.74 -5.87
CA VAL A 86 -1.36 -9.76 -4.52
C VAL A 86 -1.50 -11.15 -3.91
N ARG A 87 -1.48 -12.21 -4.74
CA ARG A 87 -1.50 -13.60 -4.25
C ARG A 87 -0.18 -14.04 -3.63
N ALA A 88 0.90 -13.31 -3.91
CA ALA A 88 2.23 -13.56 -3.35
C ALA A 88 2.57 -12.63 -2.17
N ILE A 89 1.70 -11.65 -1.86
CA ILE A 89 1.95 -10.66 -0.80
C ILE A 89 1.30 -11.17 0.49
N PRO A 90 2.08 -11.44 1.55
CA PRO A 90 1.52 -11.78 2.87
C PRO A 90 0.65 -10.64 3.42
N LEU A 91 -0.48 -10.97 4.06
CA LEU A 91 -1.39 -9.97 4.62
C LEU A 91 -0.72 -9.05 5.68
N ASP A 92 0.27 -9.55 6.42
CA ASP A 92 1.05 -8.79 7.40
C ASP A 92 2.12 -7.89 6.77
N ARG A 93 2.29 -7.94 5.44
CA ARG A 93 3.10 -7.02 4.62
C ARG A 93 2.26 -6.14 3.69
N MET A 94 0.94 -6.29 3.72
CA MET A 94 0.01 -5.54 2.89
C MET A 94 -0.58 -4.33 3.63
N MET A 95 -0.70 -3.20 2.94
CA MET A 95 -1.52 -2.06 3.32
C MET A 95 -2.48 -1.71 2.18
N ILE A 96 -3.60 -1.06 2.50
CA ILE A 96 -4.60 -0.62 1.52
C ILE A 96 -4.80 0.89 1.61
N GLU A 97 -5.05 1.50 0.45
CA GLU A 97 -5.13 2.95 0.32
C GLU A 97 -6.03 3.31 -0.87
N THR A 98 -6.70 4.46 -0.86
CA THR A 98 -7.55 4.85 -1.99
C THR A 98 -6.79 5.60 -3.08
N ASP A 99 -5.72 6.32 -2.70
CA ASP A 99 -5.06 7.31 -3.55
C ASP A 99 -6.02 8.41 -4.06
N ALA A 100 -7.07 8.67 -3.29
CA ALA A 100 -8.06 9.70 -3.63
C ALA A 100 -7.39 11.07 -3.83
N PRO A 101 -7.75 11.83 -4.88
CA PRO A 101 -8.94 11.70 -5.72
C PRO A 101 -8.82 10.73 -6.91
N PHE A 102 -7.67 10.07 -7.07
CA PHE A 102 -7.37 9.18 -8.19
C PHE A 102 -7.85 7.75 -7.96
N LEU A 103 -7.74 6.90 -8.98
CA LEU A 103 -7.92 5.44 -8.88
C LEU A 103 -9.28 4.99 -8.33
N LEU A 104 -10.36 5.65 -8.73
CA LEU A 104 -11.73 5.21 -8.45
C LEU A 104 -11.90 3.73 -8.84
N PRO A 105 -12.28 2.84 -7.91
CA PRO A 105 -12.54 1.44 -8.21
C PRO A 105 -13.56 1.29 -9.34
N ARG A 106 -13.15 0.74 -10.49
CA ARG A 106 -14.02 0.62 -11.67
C ARG A 106 -15.23 -0.29 -11.44
N THR A 107 -15.16 -1.16 -10.46
CA THR A 107 -16.24 -2.06 -10.03
C THR A 107 -17.31 -1.38 -9.17
N ARG A 108 -17.09 -0.15 -8.68
CA ARG A 108 -18.03 0.56 -7.80
C ARG A 108 -19.34 0.88 -8.53
N LYS A 109 -20.46 0.54 -7.88
CA LYS A 109 -21.82 0.86 -8.33
C LYS A 109 -22.66 1.39 -7.15
N PRO A 110 -23.41 2.50 -7.31
CA PRO A 110 -23.34 3.42 -8.44
C PRO A 110 -21.99 4.13 -8.50
N ALA A 111 -21.52 4.46 -9.72
CA ALA A 111 -20.33 5.28 -9.88
C ALA A 111 -20.65 6.74 -9.50
N PRO A 112 -19.77 7.44 -8.75
CA PRO A 112 -19.97 8.85 -8.44
C PRO A 112 -19.98 9.69 -9.72
N SER A 113 -20.82 10.72 -9.75
CA SER A 113 -21.04 11.60 -10.92
C SER A 113 -19.76 12.25 -11.43
N GLU A 114 -18.93 12.75 -10.51
CA GLU A 114 -17.66 13.43 -10.84
C GLU A 114 -16.51 12.46 -11.10
N ARG A 115 -16.75 11.14 -11.00
CA ARG A 115 -15.72 10.08 -11.08
C ARG A 115 -14.53 10.28 -10.13
N ARG A 116 -14.69 11.12 -9.11
CA ARG A 116 -13.72 11.37 -8.05
C ARG A 116 -13.71 10.21 -7.07
N ASN A 117 -12.52 9.71 -6.76
CA ASN A 117 -12.36 8.69 -5.72
C ASN A 117 -12.34 9.34 -4.33
N GLU A 118 -12.70 8.57 -3.30
CA GLU A 118 -12.79 9.05 -1.92
C GLU A 118 -12.40 7.96 -0.93
N PRO A 119 -11.92 8.31 0.28
CA PRO A 119 -11.58 7.34 1.34
C PRO A 119 -12.72 6.38 1.69
N ALA A 120 -13.98 6.82 1.59
CA ALA A 120 -15.16 5.98 1.84
C ALA A 120 -15.25 4.74 0.91
N TYR A 121 -14.51 4.75 -0.20
CA TYR A 121 -14.52 3.69 -1.21
C TYR A 121 -13.45 2.62 -0.96
N LEU A 122 -12.69 2.72 0.14
CA LEU A 122 -11.68 1.73 0.54
C LEU A 122 -12.26 0.30 0.66
N SER A 123 -13.53 0.17 1.06
CA SER A 123 -14.22 -1.13 1.13
C SER A 123 -14.30 -1.87 -0.21
N ASP A 124 -14.29 -1.16 -1.35
CA ASP A 124 -14.28 -1.81 -2.66
C ASP A 124 -12.93 -2.46 -2.98
N ILE A 125 -11.84 -1.90 -2.45
CA ILE A 125 -10.49 -2.46 -2.57
C ILE A 125 -10.39 -3.73 -1.74
N VAL A 126 -10.93 -3.74 -0.51
CA VAL A 126 -11.02 -4.94 0.34
C VAL A 126 -11.77 -6.06 -0.37
N ARG A 127 -12.95 -5.77 -0.94
CA ARG A 127 -13.73 -6.75 -1.72
C ARG A 127 -12.97 -7.31 -2.92
N ALA A 128 -12.21 -6.46 -3.61
CA ALA A 128 -11.40 -6.89 -4.75
C ALA A 128 -10.24 -7.80 -4.32
N LEU A 129 -9.57 -7.47 -3.22
CA LEU A 129 -8.53 -8.31 -2.63
C LEU A 129 -9.08 -9.67 -2.17
N ALA A 130 -10.23 -9.69 -1.50
CA ALA A 130 -10.89 -10.93 -1.08
C ALA A 130 -11.16 -11.85 -2.28
N ARG A 131 -11.69 -11.30 -3.37
CA ARG A 131 -11.90 -12.07 -4.62
C ARG A 131 -10.60 -12.57 -5.25
N ALA A 132 -9.52 -11.77 -5.19
CA ALA A 132 -8.26 -12.10 -5.84
C ALA A 132 -7.47 -13.17 -5.08
N THR A 133 -7.56 -13.16 -3.74
CA THR A 133 -6.72 -13.96 -2.83
C THR A 133 -7.46 -15.13 -2.17
N GLY A 134 -8.80 -15.07 -2.09
CA GLY A 134 -9.62 -16.07 -1.39
C GLY A 134 -9.74 -15.86 0.13
N HIS A 135 -9.13 -14.81 0.67
CA HIS A 135 -9.28 -14.41 2.08
C HIS A 135 -10.64 -13.77 2.36
N ASP A 136 -11.06 -13.83 3.62
CA ASP A 136 -12.24 -13.13 4.08
C ASP A 136 -11.99 -11.60 4.11
N GLU A 137 -13.02 -10.81 3.77
CA GLU A 137 -12.93 -9.34 3.83
C GLU A 137 -12.54 -8.83 5.23
N SER A 138 -13.06 -9.49 6.28
CA SER A 138 -12.76 -9.14 7.67
C SER A 138 -11.31 -9.46 8.06
N GLU A 139 -10.73 -10.53 7.51
CA GLU A 139 -9.34 -10.92 7.71
C GLU A 139 -8.41 -9.89 7.06
N ILE A 140 -8.66 -9.55 5.79
CA ILE A 140 -7.91 -8.51 5.07
C ILE A 140 -7.99 -7.17 5.81
N ALA A 141 -9.19 -6.74 6.20
CA ALA A 141 -9.38 -5.47 6.89
C ALA A 141 -8.61 -5.44 8.22
N THR A 142 -8.67 -6.52 9.00
CA THR A 142 -7.98 -6.63 10.29
C THR A 142 -6.46 -6.63 10.11
N ALA A 143 -5.95 -7.48 9.22
CA ALA A 143 -4.51 -7.62 8.99
C ALA A 143 -3.90 -6.31 8.45
N THR A 144 -4.49 -5.73 7.41
CA THR A 144 -3.98 -4.49 6.78
C THR A 144 -4.08 -3.28 7.72
N THR A 145 -5.14 -3.18 8.53
CA THR A 145 -5.26 -2.15 9.59
C THR A 145 -4.17 -2.31 10.63
N SER A 146 -3.94 -3.54 11.11
CA SER A 146 -2.91 -3.84 12.10
C SER A 146 -1.51 -3.52 11.55
N THR A 147 -1.25 -3.88 10.30
CA THR A 147 0.00 -3.54 9.58
C THR A 147 0.19 -2.03 9.49
N ALA A 148 -0.82 -1.28 9.04
CA ALA A 148 -0.74 0.18 8.93
C ALA A 148 -0.51 0.85 10.29
N ARG A 149 -1.22 0.42 11.35
CA ARG A 149 -1.02 0.95 12.71
C ARG A 149 0.39 0.73 13.22
N ARG A 150 0.93 -0.49 13.06
CA ARG A 150 2.32 -0.79 13.45
C ARG A 150 3.32 0.05 12.64
N PHE A 151 3.14 0.12 11.32
CA PHE A 151 4.03 0.82 10.43
C PHE A 151 4.09 2.32 10.73
N PHE A 152 2.94 2.98 10.84
CA PHE A 152 2.84 4.42 11.10
C PHE A 152 2.86 4.80 12.59
N ARG A 153 3.00 3.82 13.49
CA ARG A 153 2.99 4.02 14.96
C ARG A 153 1.72 4.72 15.45
N ILE A 154 0.57 4.37 14.87
CA ILE A 154 -0.74 4.92 15.23
C ILE A 154 -1.31 4.12 16.40
N ALA A 155 -1.67 4.82 17.48
CA ALA A 155 -2.27 4.20 18.66
C ALA A 155 -3.63 3.55 18.35
N GLU A 156 -3.98 2.50 19.09
CA GLU A 156 -5.33 1.97 19.11
C GLU A 156 -6.31 3.07 19.57
N PRO A 157 -7.44 3.26 18.88
CA PRO A 157 -8.45 4.17 19.37
C PRO A 157 -8.92 3.70 20.76
N THR A 158 -8.84 4.58 21.76
CA THR A 158 -9.40 4.32 23.08
C THR A 158 -10.92 4.18 22.97
N ASN A 159 -11.51 3.34 23.83
CA ASN A 159 -12.93 2.98 23.80
C ASN A 159 -13.88 4.19 23.97
N GLU A 160 -13.36 5.37 24.33
CA GLU A 160 -14.11 6.62 24.50
C GLU A 160 -14.55 7.27 23.18
N ALA A 161 -13.89 6.97 22.06
CA ALA A 161 -14.22 7.53 20.74
C ALA A 161 -15.35 6.79 20.00
N ARG A 162 -15.97 5.79 20.63
CA ARG A 162 -17.04 4.94 20.05
C ARG A 162 -18.44 5.25 20.60
N ASP A 163 -18.61 6.32 21.38
CA ASP A 163 -19.92 6.77 21.81
C ASP A 163 -20.49 7.80 20.81
N PRO A 164 -21.41 7.42 19.92
CA PRO A 164 -22.05 8.37 19.00
C PRO A 164 -23.06 9.30 19.71
N LEU A 165 -23.19 9.24 21.04
CA LEU A 165 -24.15 10.02 21.84
C LEU A 165 -23.47 11.01 22.82
N ARG A 166 -22.21 11.39 22.59
CA ARG A 166 -21.61 12.58 23.22
C ARG A 166 -21.34 13.70 22.22
#